data_AF-A0AAE6BTA7-F1
#
_entry.id   AF-A0AAE6BTA7-F1
#
_cell.length_a   1.000
_cell.length_b   1.000
_cell.length_c   1.000
_cell.angle_alpha   90.00
_cell.angle_beta   90.00
_cell.angle_gamma   90.00
#
_symmetry.space_group_name_H-M   'P 1'
#
loop_
_entity.id
_entity.type
_entity.pdbx_description
1 polymer ?
#
loop_
_entity_poly.entity_id
_entity_poly.type
_entity_poly.pdbx_seq_one_letter_code
_entity_poly.pdbx_strand_id
1 'polypeptide(L)'
;MKMIKAEPMRRHHINDVRLGLIDRLLIKSEREKPDFNRRMFDEDFARLFRSINRQSGNLFEIVSNDDELTQRMLGHVKTRYVQNTVDETVRELVEEIAQSLIWFGTAYYFLQGDSEQGAVHLASFNSSGVFRLFGTHIQWVPRRTERNWDRDDEELPREVRILDAAKTMRFDMPKSIKHLLAAQRRTLAVLDKHQFRIADFQPQATHENPNPTNHFDFRVWRDAQERALYRATRGTGWNGRKYDSSKPSEFFDCCRLIRFRRNQLILRDDILRQLSVELSRVGKGYKAEFSVAISRTEQLPSVEHLNELEARLNHEEVGFTEIIDYCFKR
;
A
#
# COMPACT_ATOMS: atom_id res chain seq x y z
N MET A 1 -15.85 27.00 11.55
CA MET A 1 -14.55 26.42 11.17
C MET A 1 -13.63 26.64 12.35
N LYS A 2 -13.02 25.58 12.89
CA LYS A 2 -12.18 25.64 14.10
C LYS A 2 -10.74 25.30 13.71
N MET A 3 -9.77 26.09 14.14
CA MET A 3 -8.35 25.79 13.95
C MET A 3 -7.76 25.41 15.31
N ILE A 4 -7.16 24.23 15.41
CA ILE A 4 -6.65 23.70 16.67
C ILE A 4 -5.30 23.02 16.49
N LYS A 5 -4.43 23.12 17.50
CA LYS A 5 -3.29 22.21 17.64
C LYS A 5 -3.78 20.99 18.41
N ALA A 6 -3.82 19.84 17.74
CA ALA A 6 -4.43 18.63 18.31
C ALA A 6 -3.85 17.37 17.66
N GLU A 7 -4.11 16.23 18.31
CA GLU A 7 -3.83 14.92 17.73
C GLU A 7 -4.61 14.69 16.42
N PRO A 8 -4.05 13.88 15.50
CA PRO A 8 -4.72 13.58 14.26
C PRO A 8 -6.00 12.80 14.50
N MET A 9 -7.00 13.09 13.69
CA MET A 9 -8.22 12.31 13.67
C MET A 9 -7.99 10.99 12.92
N ARG A 10 -8.27 9.87 13.60
CA ARG A 10 -7.84 8.53 13.17
C ARG A 10 -8.77 7.84 12.18
N ARG A 11 -10.08 8.06 12.28
CA ARG A 11 -11.08 7.41 11.43
C ARG A 11 -12.06 8.45 10.89
N HIS A 12 -12.16 8.48 9.57
CA HIS A 12 -13.34 8.97 8.88
C HIS A 12 -13.83 7.85 7.98
N HIS A 13 -14.99 7.28 8.26
CA HIS A 13 -15.78 6.71 7.17
C HIS A 13 -16.38 7.90 6.43
N ILE A 14 -15.83 8.20 5.25
CA ILE A 14 -16.29 9.30 4.39
C ILE A 14 -17.78 9.14 4.03
N ASN A 15 -18.32 7.93 4.16
CA ASN A 15 -19.71 7.58 3.87
C ASN A 15 -20.75 8.41 4.66
N ASP A 16 -20.39 8.97 5.82
CA ASP A 16 -21.27 9.84 6.64
C ASP A 16 -20.93 11.34 6.53
N VAL A 17 -20.05 11.73 5.59
CA VAL A 17 -19.56 13.10 5.47
C VAL A 17 -20.31 13.86 4.37
N ARG A 18 -21.02 14.95 4.74
CA ARG A 18 -21.53 15.93 3.77
C ARG A 18 -20.39 16.77 3.22
N LEU A 19 -19.71 16.25 2.19
CA LEU A 19 -18.61 16.95 1.52
C LEU A 19 -19.12 18.15 0.69
N GLY A 20 -18.81 19.36 1.17
CA GLY A 20 -19.00 20.59 0.39
C GLY A 20 -17.94 20.74 -0.71
N LEU A 21 -18.08 21.77 -1.56
CA LEU A 21 -17.14 22.04 -2.67
C LEU A 21 -15.68 22.17 -2.23
N ILE A 22 -15.43 22.89 -1.13
CA ILE A 22 -14.09 23.06 -0.56
C ILE A 22 -13.55 21.73 -0.01
N ASP A 23 -14.41 20.94 0.61
CA ASP A 23 -14.03 19.63 1.16
C ASP A 23 -13.58 18.69 0.02
N ARG A 24 -14.22 18.74 -1.15
CA ARG A 24 -13.85 17.96 -2.33
C ARG A 24 -12.52 18.36 -2.97
N LEU A 25 -12.05 19.59 -2.76
CA LEU A 25 -10.74 20.04 -3.24
C LEU A 25 -9.59 19.51 -2.38
N LEU A 26 -9.80 19.46 -1.06
CA LEU A 26 -8.77 19.11 -0.08
C LEU A 26 -8.79 17.63 0.30
N ILE A 27 -9.98 17.02 0.25
CA ILE A 27 -10.19 15.60 0.46
C ILE A 27 -10.46 15.02 -0.92
N LYS A 28 -9.47 14.30 -1.47
CA LYS A 28 -9.76 13.41 -2.60
C LYS A 28 -10.82 12.45 -2.09
N SER A 29 -11.99 12.43 -2.73
CA SER A 29 -12.93 11.34 -2.51
C SER A 29 -12.14 10.07 -2.75
N GLU A 30 -11.86 9.31 -1.68
CA GLU A 30 -11.47 7.93 -1.82
C GLU A 30 -12.56 7.34 -2.70
N ARG A 31 -12.25 7.02 -3.97
CA ARG A 31 -13.23 6.32 -4.80
C ARG A 31 -13.65 5.11 -3.99
N GLU A 32 -14.95 4.98 -3.74
CA GLU A 32 -15.53 3.86 -3.02
C GLU A 32 -15.08 2.57 -3.70
N LYS A 33 -14.04 1.98 -3.13
CA LYS A 33 -13.34 0.76 -3.56
C LYS A 33 -12.49 0.93 -4.84
N PRO A 34 -11.25 0.39 -4.84
CA PRO A 34 -10.49 0.25 -6.07
C PRO A 34 -11.25 -0.66 -7.04
N ASP A 35 -11.22 -0.26 -8.31
CA ASP A 35 -11.78 -0.98 -9.43
C ASP A 35 -11.18 -2.41 -9.56
N PHE A 36 -11.80 -3.34 -10.29
CA PHE A 36 -11.49 -4.78 -10.23
C PHE A 36 -9.99 -5.14 -10.39
N ASN A 37 -9.36 -4.77 -11.50
CA ASN A 37 -7.94 -5.03 -11.74
C ASN A 37 -7.06 -4.21 -10.80
N ARG A 38 -7.45 -2.96 -10.52
CA ARG A 38 -6.74 -2.11 -9.57
C ARG A 38 -6.64 -2.76 -8.18
N ARG A 39 -7.75 -3.33 -7.70
CA ARG A 39 -7.82 -3.99 -6.39
C ARG A 39 -6.92 -5.22 -6.35
N MET A 40 -7.02 -6.10 -7.34
CA MET A 40 -6.18 -7.31 -7.38
C MET A 40 -4.70 -6.96 -7.43
N PHE A 41 -4.33 -5.96 -8.24
CA PHE A 41 -2.95 -5.48 -8.29
C PHE A 41 -2.50 -4.95 -6.92
N ASP A 42 -3.31 -4.12 -6.27
CA ASP A 42 -2.95 -3.51 -4.99
C ASP A 42 -2.78 -4.58 -3.90
N GLU A 43 -3.67 -5.58 -3.86
CA GLU A 43 -3.55 -6.75 -2.98
C GLU A 43 -2.26 -7.56 -3.25
N ASP A 44 -1.93 -7.79 -4.51
CA ASP A 44 -0.76 -8.60 -4.88
C ASP A 44 0.54 -7.85 -4.63
N PHE A 45 0.59 -6.55 -4.93
CA PHE A 45 1.79 -5.72 -4.82
C PHE A 45 2.13 -5.40 -3.36
N ALA A 46 1.12 -5.24 -2.49
CA ALA A 46 1.30 -4.98 -1.06
C ALA A 46 1.85 -6.19 -0.28
N ARG A 47 1.80 -7.40 -0.84
CA ARG A 47 2.34 -8.63 -0.22
C ARG A 47 3.86 -8.69 -0.32
N LEU A 48 4.53 -7.90 0.51
CA LEU A 48 5.99 -7.77 0.52
C LEU A 48 6.68 -9.02 1.07
N PHE A 49 6.09 -9.66 2.08
CA PHE A 49 6.57 -10.91 2.65
C PHE A 49 5.66 -12.05 2.17
N ARG A 50 6.23 -13.04 1.49
CA ARG A 50 5.53 -14.28 1.07
C ARG A 50 6.12 -15.45 1.86
N SER A 51 5.24 -16.36 2.30
CA SER A 51 5.53 -17.64 2.99
C SER A 51 6.97 -17.75 3.49
N ILE A 52 7.24 -17.05 4.58
CA ILE A 52 8.46 -17.27 5.34
C ILE A 52 8.14 -18.45 6.24
N ASN A 53 8.76 -19.61 5.99
CA ASN A 53 8.75 -20.69 6.96
C ASN A 53 9.17 -20.11 8.30
N ARG A 54 8.36 -20.32 9.34
CA ARG A 54 8.55 -19.83 10.72
C ARG A 54 9.82 -20.36 11.41
N GLN A 55 10.82 -20.85 10.65
CA GLN A 55 12.07 -21.35 11.21
C GLN A 55 12.94 -20.18 11.68
N SER A 56 12.68 -19.79 12.93
CA SER A 56 13.60 -19.40 14.02
C SER A 56 14.74 -18.41 13.75
N GLY A 57 14.70 -17.64 12.67
CA GLY A 57 15.72 -16.65 12.35
C GLY A 57 15.22 -15.22 12.44
N ASN A 58 16.10 -14.31 12.85
CA ASN A 58 15.81 -12.88 12.82
C ASN A 58 15.74 -12.39 11.36
N LEU A 59 14.57 -11.94 10.93
CA LEU A 59 14.32 -11.39 9.59
C LEU A 59 14.90 -9.99 9.44
N PHE A 60 14.99 -9.27 10.54
CA PHE A 60 15.49 -7.91 10.58
C PHE A 60 16.67 -7.80 11.54
N GLU A 61 17.62 -6.96 11.16
CA GLU A 61 18.69 -6.51 12.02
C GLU A 61 18.32 -5.11 12.51
N ILE A 62 18.32 -4.92 13.82
CA ILE A 62 17.99 -3.66 14.46
C ILE A 62 19.21 -3.21 15.25
N VAL A 63 19.86 -2.15 14.77
CA VAL A 63 21.00 -1.52 15.43
C VAL A 63 20.50 -0.24 16.07
N SER A 64 20.56 -0.18 17.41
CA SER A 64 20.14 0.98 18.18
C SER A 64 21.19 1.37 19.21
N ASN A 65 21.22 2.65 19.58
CA ASN A 65 21.97 3.13 20.74
C ASN A 65 21.13 3.19 22.02
N ASP A 66 19.87 2.74 21.94
CA ASP A 66 18.95 2.64 23.06
C ASP A 66 17.90 1.55 22.76
N ASP A 67 18.22 0.32 23.16
CA ASP A 67 17.36 -0.84 22.91
C ASP A 67 16.03 -0.75 23.67
N GLU A 68 16.04 -0.17 24.88
CA GLU A 68 14.84 -0.01 25.70
C GLU A 68 13.84 0.95 25.04
N LEU A 69 14.30 2.11 24.59
CA LEU A 69 13.45 3.06 23.86
C LEU A 69 12.95 2.46 22.53
N THR A 70 13.79 1.70 21.84
CA THR A 70 13.42 1.02 20.59
C THR A 70 12.32 -0.02 20.82
N GLN A 71 12.49 -0.86 21.84
CA GLN A 71 11.48 -1.84 22.23
C GLN A 71 10.19 -1.16 22.69
N ARG A 72 10.26 -0.03 23.39
CA ARG A 72 9.07 0.73 23.81
C ARG A 72 8.30 1.32 22.63
N MET A 73 9.01 1.81 21.61
CA MET A 73 8.40 2.37 20.40
C MET A 73 7.79 1.30 19.48
N LEU A 74 8.42 0.13 19.39
CA LEU A 74 7.93 -0.99 18.56
C LEU A 74 6.92 -1.86 19.31
N GLY A 75 7.11 -2.14 20.59
CA GLY A 75 6.29 -3.08 21.39
C GLY A 75 4.83 -2.64 21.61
N HIS A 76 4.51 -1.38 21.30
CA HIS A 76 3.20 -0.78 21.50
C HIS A 76 2.53 -0.31 20.19
N VAL A 77 3.07 -0.74 19.05
CA VAL A 77 2.36 -0.64 17.76
C VAL A 77 1.12 -1.53 17.90
N LYS A 78 -0.09 -0.95 17.82
CA LYS A 78 -1.32 -1.72 17.82
C LYS A 78 -1.43 -2.49 16.50
N THR A 79 -0.85 -3.68 16.46
CA THR A 79 -1.02 -4.55 15.30
C THR A 79 -2.21 -5.49 15.51
N ARG A 80 -2.56 -6.28 14.48
CA ARG A 80 -3.76 -7.13 14.48
C ARG A 80 -3.69 -8.34 15.42
N TYR A 81 -2.53 -8.64 16.01
CA TYR A 81 -2.28 -9.85 16.80
C TYR A 81 -1.65 -9.54 18.18
N VAL A 82 -1.89 -10.41 19.16
CA VAL A 82 -1.80 -10.11 20.61
C VAL A 82 -0.41 -10.31 21.22
N GLN A 83 0.51 -11.03 20.57
CA GLN A 83 1.89 -11.26 21.06
C GLN A 83 2.85 -11.43 19.88
N ASN A 84 3.49 -10.33 19.48
CA ASN A 84 4.40 -10.32 18.35
C ASN A 84 5.84 -10.12 18.83
N THR A 85 6.77 -10.91 18.27
CA THR A 85 8.20 -10.60 18.37
C THR A 85 8.46 -9.26 17.68
N VAL A 86 9.59 -8.60 18.00
CA VAL A 86 9.96 -7.33 17.36
C VAL A 86 9.94 -7.45 15.83
N ASP A 87 10.42 -8.59 15.31
CA ASP A 87 10.39 -8.91 13.88
C ASP A 87 8.99 -8.95 13.29
N GLU A 88 8.05 -9.59 13.99
CA GLU A 88 6.67 -9.69 13.53
C GLU A 88 6.01 -8.32 13.51
N THR A 89 6.29 -7.48 14.52
CA THR A 89 5.83 -6.09 14.53
C THR A 89 6.40 -5.27 13.38
N VAL A 90 7.71 -5.38 13.10
CA VAL A 90 8.33 -4.69 11.97
C VAL A 90 7.73 -5.17 10.64
N ARG A 91 7.54 -6.49 10.49
CA ARG A 91 6.92 -7.09 9.31
C ARG A 91 5.53 -6.53 9.05
N GLU A 92 4.66 -6.55 10.06
CA GLU A 92 3.30 -6.05 9.96
C GLU A 92 3.26 -4.55 9.70
N LEU A 93 4.10 -3.77 10.39
CA LEU A 93 4.19 -2.32 10.17
C LEU A 93 4.61 -2.02 8.73
N VAL A 94 5.59 -2.74 8.18
CA VAL A 94 6.02 -2.58 6.79
C VAL A 94 4.89 -2.94 5.81
N GLU A 95 4.13 -4.01 6.08
CA GLU A 95 2.96 -4.40 5.26
C GLU A 95 1.84 -3.35 5.31
N GLU A 96 1.52 -2.81 6.50
CA GLU A 96 0.52 -1.77 6.67
C GLU A 96 0.92 -0.45 5.99
N ILE A 97 2.19 -0.06 6.10
CA ILE A 97 2.75 1.09 5.38
C ILE A 97 2.64 0.84 3.88
N ALA A 98 3.06 -0.34 3.40
CA ALA A 98 3.00 -0.67 1.97
C ALA A 98 1.57 -0.59 1.43
N GLN A 99 0.59 -1.16 2.15
CA GLN A 99 -0.82 -1.08 1.78
C GLN A 99 -1.30 0.37 1.70
N SER A 100 -0.97 1.19 2.70
CA SER A 100 -1.31 2.61 2.74
C SER A 100 -0.66 3.40 1.59
N LEU A 101 0.62 3.15 1.30
CA LEU A 101 1.34 3.76 0.18
C LEU A 101 0.71 3.37 -1.16
N ILE A 102 0.33 2.11 -1.34
CA ILE A 102 -0.26 1.61 -2.58
C ILE A 102 -1.64 2.21 -2.83
N TRP A 103 -2.47 2.35 -1.78
CA TRP A 103 -3.80 2.94 -1.91
C TRP A 103 -3.76 4.47 -2.02
N PHE A 104 -3.06 5.13 -1.11
CA PHE A 104 -3.15 6.59 -0.96
C PHE A 104 -1.92 7.35 -1.50
N GLY A 105 -0.79 6.65 -1.70
CA GLY A 105 0.47 7.25 -2.13
C GLY A 105 1.35 7.77 -0.99
N THR A 106 0.80 7.84 0.22
CA THR A 106 1.43 8.34 1.45
C THR A 106 0.86 7.58 2.64
N ALA A 107 1.67 7.32 3.68
CA ALA A 107 1.20 6.78 4.95
C ALA A 107 1.60 7.71 6.09
N TYR A 108 0.73 7.87 7.08
CA TYR A 108 1.00 8.70 8.25
C TYR A 108 0.76 7.93 9.54
N TYR A 109 1.67 8.14 10.48
CA TYR A 109 1.59 7.58 11.82
C TYR A 109 1.81 8.70 12.83
N PHE A 110 1.18 8.57 14.00
CA PHE A 110 1.31 9.52 15.09
C PHE A 110 1.72 8.80 16.35
N LEU A 111 2.72 9.37 17.03
CA LEU A 111 3.22 8.89 18.30
C LEU A 111 2.35 9.44 19.43
N GLN A 112 1.62 8.56 20.12
CA GLN A 112 0.89 8.87 21.34
C GLN A 112 1.69 8.44 22.56
N GLY A 113 1.68 9.25 23.60
CA GLY A 113 2.31 8.94 24.88
C GLY A 113 2.81 10.20 25.57
N ASP A 114 2.65 10.23 26.90
CA ASP A 114 3.29 11.21 27.76
C ASP A 114 4.73 10.80 28.04
N SER A 115 5.61 11.79 28.10
CA SER A 115 7.02 11.62 28.45
C SER A 115 7.22 10.96 29.82
N GLU A 116 6.21 10.97 30.69
CA GLU A 116 6.33 10.57 32.09
C GLU A 116 5.79 9.16 32.43
N GLN A 117 4.93 8.52 31.61
CA GLN A 117 4.14 7.33 32.05
C GLN A 117 4.19 6.08 31.15
N GLY A 118 5.37 5.73 30.63
CA GLY A 118 5.67 4.32 30.30
C GLY A 118 5.19 3.73 28.96
N ALA A 119 4.12 4.21 28.31
CA ALA A 119 3.65 3.61 27.03
C ALA A 119 3.68 4.59 25.84
N VAL A 120 4.48 4.26 24.82
CA VAL A 120 4.56 5.02 23.56
C VAL A 120 3.83 4.24 22.48
N HIS A 121 2.66 4.70 22.05
CA HIS A 121 1.85 4.02 21.04
C HIS A 121 2.02 4.65 19.66
N LEU A 122 2.43 3.86 18.68
CA LEU A 122 2.38 4.25 17.29
C LEU A 122 1.01 3.91 16.71
N ALA A 123 0.33 4.90 16.12
CA ALA A 123 -0.95 4.67 15.48
C ALA A 123 -1.04 5.30 14.10
N SER A 124 -1.51 4.52 13.13
CA SER A 124 -1.85 5.00 11.80
C SER A 124 -3.06 5.93 11.84
N PHE A 125 -3.09 6.93 10.95
CA PHE A 125 -4.29 7.72 10.68
C PHE A 125 -4.47 7.97 9.18
N ASN A 126 -5.68 8.32 8.76
CA ASN A 126 -5.98 8.50 7.34
C ASN A 126 -5.17 9.68 6.76
N SER A 127 -4.55 9.43 5.61
CA SER A 127 -3.84 10.43 4.81
C SER A 127 -4.76 11.44 4.12
N SER A 128 -6.06 11.11 4.00
CA SER A 128 -7.08 11.97 3.40
C SER A 128 -7.17 13.32 4.12
N GLY A 129 -7.06 14.41 3.35
CA GLY A 129 -7.08 15.77 3.88
C GLY A 129 -5.79 16.22 4.58
N VAL A 130 -4.74 15.41 4.60
CA VAL A 130 -3.44 15.78 5.20
C VAL A 130 -2.54 16.41 4.14
N PHE A 131 -2.06 17.62 4.41
CA PHE A 131 -1.10 18.31 3.55
C PHE A 131 -0.03 19.01 4.39
N ARG A 132 1.10 19.35 3.73
CA ARG A 132 2.23 20.02 4.35
C ARG A 132 2.33 21.45 3.85
N LEU A 133 2.38 22.41 4.75
CA LEU A 133 2.56 23.83 4.45
C LEU A 133 3.67 24.39 5.35
N PHE A 134 4.72 24.97 4.74
CA PHE A 134 5.89 25.53 5.45
C PHE A 134 6.50 24.59 6.51
N GLY A 135 6.60 23.30 6.20
CA GLY A 135 7.17 22.31 7.13
C GLY A 135 6.15 21.69 8.10
N THR A 136 5.00 22.33 8.30
CA THR A 136 3.95 21.92 9.24
C THR A 136 2.95 20.96 8.59
N HIS A 137 2.57 19.90 9.31
CA HIS A 137 1.53 18.97 8.89
C HIS A 137 0.16 19.50 9.33
N ILE A 138 -0.76 19.63 8.37
CA ILE A 138 -2.10 20.14 8.59
C ILE A 138 -3.08 19.07 8.11
N GLN A 139 -4.04 18.71 8.96
CA GLN A 139 -5.15 17.83 8.62
C GLN A 139 -6.43 18.64 8.46
N TRP A 140 -7.01 18.60 7.26
CA TRP A 140 -8.34 19.10 6.97
C TRP A 140 -9.39 18.05 7.35
N VAL A 141 -10.27 18.45 8.25
CA VAL A 141 -11.32 17.60 8.78
C VAL A 141 -12.68 18.21 8.38
N PRO A 142 -13.47 17.52 7.54
CA PRO A 142 -14.72 18.05 7.02
C PRO A 142 -15.80 18.08 8.12
N ARG A 143 -16.88 18.81 7.85
CA ARG A 143 -18.08 18.79 8.71
C ARG A 143 -18.64 17.37 8.73
N ARG A 144 -18.95 16.86 9.92
CA ARG A 144 -19.43 15.49 10.10
C ARG A 144 -20.52 15.45 11.14
N THR A 145 -21.35 14.42 11.06
CA THR A 145 -22.34 14.09 12.07
C THR A 145 -21.82 12.88 12.83
N GLU A 146 -21.59 13.03 14.12
CA GLU A 146 -21.21 11.93 14.99
C GLU A 146 -22.47 11.24 15.47
N ARG A 147 -22.66 9.99 15.02
CA ARG A 147 -23.82 9.20 15.40
C ARG A 147 -23.64 8.69 16.82
N ASN A 148 -24.59 9.03 17.69
CA ASN A 148 -24.59 8.58 19.06
C ASN A 148 -25.69 7.54 19.25
N TRP A 149 -25.40 6.44 19.93
CA TRP A 149 -26.41 5.41 20.21
C TRP A 149 -27.38 5.83 21.31
N ASP A 150 -26.90 6.62 22.27
CA ASP A 150 -27.64 6.98 23.49
C ASP A 150 -28.10 8.45 23.52
N ARG A 151 -27.79 9.23 22.48
CA ARG A 151 -28.08 10.67 22.37
C ARG A 151 -28.36 11.05 20.93
N ASP A 152 -28.94 12.22 20.74
CA ASP A 152 -29.07 12.81 19.41
C ASP A 152 -27.69 12.94 18.75
N ASP A 153 -27.71 12.78 17.43
CA ASP A 153 -26.54 12.92 16.58
C ASP A 153 -25.96 14.34 16.71
N GLU A 154 -24.65 14.44 16.96
CA GLU A 154 -23.98 15.73 17.12
C GLU A 154 -23.34 16.18 15.80
N GLU A 155 -23.69 17.38 15.33
CA GLU A 155 -23.02 17.97 14.18
C GLU A 155 -21.73 18.68 14.57
N LEU A 156 -20.60 18.07 14.23
CA LEU A 156 -19.28 18.65 14.46
C LEU A 156 -18.88 19.58 13.31
N PRO A 157 -18.39 20.81 13.63
CA PRO A 157 -17.97 21.77 12.62
C PRO A 157 -16.71 21.31 11.89
N ARG A 158 -16.41 21.95 10.75
CA ARG A 158 -15.12 21.78 10.06
C ARG A 158 -13.96 22.16 10.98
N GLU A 159 -12.93 21.32 10.99
CA GLU A 159 -11.72 21.50 11.78
C GLU A 159 -10.48 21.53 10.88
N VAL A 160 -9.54 22.42 11.21
CA VAL A 160 -8.17 22.41 10.69
C VAL A 160 -7.25 22.07 11.85
N ARG A 161 -6.66 20.88 11.81
CA ARG A 161 -5.77 20.40 12.87
C ARG A 161 -4.32 20.61 12.45
N ILE A 162 -3.58 21.36 13.26
CA ILE A 162 -2.13 21.50 13.13
C ILE A 162 -1.49 20.37 13.93
N LEU A 163 -0.84 19.44 13.24
CA LEU A 163 -0.24 18.27 13.84
C LEU A 163 1.17 18.57 14.32
N ASP A 164 1.54 17.97 15.44
CA ASP A 164 2.90 18.08 15.97
C ASP A 164 3.87 17.32 15.06
N ALA A 165 4.76 18.06 14.40
CA ALA A 165 5.78 17.51 13.53
C ALA A 165 6.76 16.61 14.30
N ALA A 166 7.01 16.85 15.59
CA ALA A 166 7.88 16.01 16.40
C ALA A 166 7.31 14.61 16.63
N LYS A 167 5.98 14.46 16.57
CA LYS A 167 5.26 13.19 16.82
C LYS A 167 4.67 12.53 15.58
N THR A 168 4.56 13.27 14.47
CA THR A 168 3.96 12.78 13.23
C THR A 168 5.02 12.22 12.31
N MET A 169 4.92 10.94 11.96
CA MET A 169 5.74 10.29 10.93
C MET A 169 5.03 10.31 9.58
N ARG A 170 5.84 10.41 8.52
CA ARG A 170 5.36 10.40 7.14
C ARG A 170 6.19 9.43 6.31
N PHE A 171 5.49 8.60 5.55
CA PHE A 171 6.07 7.70 4.58
C PHE A 171 5.59 8.07 3.18
N ASP A 172 6.50 8.13 2.23
CA ASP A 172 6.24 8.48 0.84
C ASP A 172 6.57 7.32 -0.09
N MET A 173 5.79 7.17 -1.17
CA MET A 173 6.10 6.17 -2.20
C MET A 173 7.43 6.52 -2.90
N PRO A 174 8.40 5.59 -3.03
CA PRO A 174 9.63 5.83 -3.76
C PRO A 174 9.35 6.27 -5.20
N LYS A 175 10.10 7.27 -5.69
CA LYS A 175 9.82 7.94 -6.97
C LYS A 175 9.74 6.95 -8.14
N SER A 176 10.66 5.99 -8.21
CA SER A 176 10.68 4.95 -9.25
C SER A 176 9.37 4.16 -9.30
N ILE A 177 8.91 3.67 -8.15
CA ILE A 177 7.64 2.93 -8.01
C ILE A 177 6.45 3.85 -8.29
N LYS A 178 6.47 5.10 -7.78
CA LYS A 178 5.38 6.07 -8.01
C LYS A 178 5.14 6.32 -9.51
N HIS A 179 6.20 6.53 -10.29
CA HIS A 179 6.08 6.72 -11.74
C HIS A 179 5.55 5.46 -12.44
N LEU A 180 6.06 4.30 -12.06
CA LEU A 180 5.63 2.99 -12.58
C LEU A 180 4.13 2.75 -12.35
N LEU A 181 3.66 2.99 -11.13
CA LEU A 181 2.26 2.82 -10.75
C LEU A 181 1.35 3.85 -11.44
N ALA A 182 1.81 5.10 -11.59
CA ALA A 182 1.02 6.13 -12.26
C ALA A 182 0.72 5.79 -13.72
N ALA A 183 1.70 5.22 -14.44
CA ALA A 183 1.49 4.77 -15.82
C ALA A 183 0.48 3.62 -15.90
N GLN A 184 0.64 2.59 -15.07
CA GLN A 184 -0.26 1.44 -15.05
C GLN A 184 -1.69 1.81 -14.65
N ARG A 185 -1.86 2.66 -13.61
CA ARG A 185 -3.18 3.04 -13.06
C ARG A 185 -4.10 3.64 -14.13
N ARG A 186 -3.57 4.42 -15.06
CA ARG A 186 -4.37 5.03 -16.13
C ARG A 186 -5.02 3.96 -17.01
N THR A 187 -4.24 2.96 -17.41
CA THR A 187 -4.76 1.88 -18.27
C THR A 187 -5.67 0.92 -17.50
N LEU A 188 -5.34 0.58 -16.25
CA LEU A 188 -6.23 -0.25 -15.43
C LEU A 188 -7.59 0.40 -15.21
N ALA A 189 -7.64 1.71 -14.93
CA ALA A 189 -8.90 2.44 -14.79
C ALA A 189 -9.77 2.38 -16.06
N VAL A 190 -9.15 2.40 -17.24
CA VAL A 190 -9.87 2.23 -18.52
C VAL A 190 -10.36 0.78 -18.66
N LEU A 191 -9.50 -0.21 -18.41
CA LEU A 191 -9.89 -1.62 -18.48
C LEU A 191 -11.05 -1.94 -17.55
N ASP A 192 -10.98 -1.47 -16.31
CA ASP A 192 -12.00 -1.73 -15.30
C ASP A 192 -13.34 -1.07 -15.66
N LYS A 193 -13.32 0.16 -16.20
CA LYS A 193 -14.52 0.85 -16.68
C LYS A 193 -15.29 0.04 -17.74
N HIS A 194 -14.57 -0.75 -18.53
CA HIS A 194 -15.12 -1.50 -19.67
C HIS A 194 -15.22 -3.02 -19.43
N GLN A 195 -14.76 -3.52 -18.27
CA GLN A 195 -14.69 -4.96 -18.00
C GLN A 195 -16.08 -5.60 -17.90
N PHE A 196 -17.05 -4.93 -17.27
CA PHE A 196 -18.40 -5.45 -17.06
C PHE A 196 -19.44 -4.93 -18.06
N ARG A 197 -19.00 -4.15 -19.07
CA ARG A 197 -19.86 -3.62 -20.14
C ARG A 197 -20.11 -4.61 -21.27
N ILE A 198 -19.83 -5.90 -21.05
CA ILE A 198 -20.08 -6.97 -22.02
C ILE A 198 -21.59 -7.06 -22.31
N ALA A 199 -22.43 -6.81 -21.31
CA ALA A 199 -23.88 -6.76 -21.44
C ALA A 199 -24.36 -5.61 -22.36
N ASP A 200 -23.61 -4.50 -22.46
CA ASP A 200 -23.94 -3.37 -23.34
C ASP A 200 -23.86 -3.76 -24.83
N PHE A 201 -23.12 -4.83 -25.16
CA PHE A 201 -22.99 -5.35 -26.52
C PHE A 201 -24.00 -6.46 -26.84
N GLN A 202 -24.87 -6.84 -25.89
CA GLN A 202 -25.94 -7.79 -26.16
C GLN A 202 -27.16 -7.04 -26.70
N PRO A 203 -27.67 -7.38 -27.90
CA PRO A 203 -28.89 -6.77 -28.39
C PRO A 203 -30.06 -7.17 -27.47
N GLN A 204 -30.94 -6.21 -27.18
CA GLN A 204 -32.10 -6.44 -26.32
C GLN A 204 -33.15 -7.26 -27.08
N ALA A 205 -33.59 -8.37 -26.49
CA ALA A 205 -34.71 -9.13 -27.00
C ALA A 205 -35.99 -8.30 -26.91
N THR A 206 -36.75 -8.23 -27.99
CA THR A 206 -38.07 -7.58 -28.04
C THR A 206 -39.14 -8.62 -28.33
N HIS A 207 -40.41 -8.26 -28.12
CA HIS A 207 -41.54 -9.14 -28.48
C HIS A 207 -41.55 -9.48 -29.99
N GLU A 208 -41.08 -8.55 -30.83
CA GLU A 208 -41.00 -8.71 -32.29
C GLU A 208 -39.75 -9.49 -32.73
N ASN A 209 -38.67 -9.44 -31.94
CA ASN A 209 -37.44 -10.19 -32.20
C ASN A 209 -36.91 -10.78 -30.88
N PRO A 210 -37.42 -11.96 -30.46
CA PRO A 210 -37.04 -12.56 -29.19
C PRO A 210 -35.61 -13.11 -29.19
N ASN A 211 -35.02 -13.35 -30.36
CA ASN A 211 -33.67 -13.90 -30.54
C ASN A 211 -32.82 -13.02 -31.46
N PRO A 212 -32.43 -11.80 -31.02
CA PRO A 212 -31.64 -10.91 -31.84
C PRO A 212 -30.23 -11.46 -32.09
N THR A 213 -29.82 -11.48 -33.35
CA THR A 213 -28.47 -11.90 -33.76
C THR A 213 -27.42 -10.90 -33.26
N ASN A 214 -26.38 -11.39 -32.59
CA ASN A 214 -25.23 -10.58 -32.18
C ASN A 214 -24.04 -10.82 -33.12
N HIS A 215 -23.53 -9.75 -33.75
CA HIS A 215 -22.35 -9.80 -34.63
C HIS A 215 -21.04 -9.42 -33.92
N PHE A 216 -21.10 -9.09 -32.63
CA PHE A 216 -19.93 -8.70 -31.86
C PHE A 216 -19.06 -9.92 -31.53
N ASP A 217 -17.77 -9.85 -31.90
CA ASP A 217 -16.80 -10.89 -31.57
C ASP A 217 -16.21 -10.69 -30.17
N PHE A 218 -16.81 -11.37 -29.20
CA PHE A 218 -16.34 -11.37 -27.81
C PHE A 218 -14.93 -11.95 -27.63
N ARG A 219 -14.45 -12.80 -28.56
CA ARG A 219 -13.09 -13.35 -28.49
C ARG A 219 -12.07 -12.27 -28.80
N VAL A 220 -12.29 -11.50 -29.87
CA VAL A 220 -11.43 -10.37 -30.25
C VAL A 220 -11.42 -9.30 -29.16
N TRP A 221 -12.60 -8.99 -28.60
CA TRP A 221 -12.71 -8.05 -27.48
C TRP A 221 -11.90 -8.48 -26.25
N ARG A 222 -12.07 -9.73 -25.80
CA ARG A 222 -11.32 -10.28 -24.67
C ARG A 222 -9.82 -10.27 -24.95
N ASP A 223 -9.40 -10.66 -26.14
CA ASP A 223 -7.99 -10.66 -26.53
C ASP A 223 -7.39 -9.26 -26.54
N ALA A 224 -8.14 -8.25 -26.96
CA ALA A 224 -7.72 -6.85 -26.91
C ALA A 224 -7.55 -6.36 -25.47
N GLN A 225 -8.49 -6.67 -24.57
CA GLN A 225 -8.38 -6.34 -23.14
C GLN A 225 -7.17 -7.02 -22.50
N GLU A 226 -6.91 -8.27 -22.83
CA GLU A 226 -5.75 -9.01 -22.31
C GLU A 226 -4.42 -8.42 -22.77
N ARG A 227 -4.28 -8.11 -24.07
CA ARG A 227 -3.08 -7.47 -24.60
C ARG A 227 -2.87 -6.09 -23.95
N ALA A 228 -3.94 -5.33 -23.74
CA ALA A 228 -3.87 -4.05 -23.06
C ALA A 228 -3.42 -4.19 -21.60
N LEU A 229 -3.93 -5.21 -20.88
CA LEU A 229 -3.48 -5.53 -19.51
C LEU A 229 -1.98 -5.87 -19.51
N TYR A 230 -1.53 -6.78 -20.36
CA TYR A 230 -0.12 -7.19 -20.45
C TYR A 230 0.83 -6.04 -20.74
N ARG A 231 0.42 -5.11 -21.62
CA ARG A 231 1.19 -3.89 -21.94
C ARG A 231 1.23 -2.94 -20.75
N ALA A 232 0.09 -2.70 -20.11
CA ALA A 232 -0.02 -1.80 -18.96
C ALA A 232 0.84 -2.24 -17.77
N THR A 233 0.96 -3.55 -17.56
CA THR A 233 1.64 -4.14 -16.42
C THR A 233 3.05 -4.62 -16.76
N ARG A 234 3.55 -4.34 -17.98
CA ARG A 234 4.90 -4.74 -18.41
C ARG A 234 5.99 -4.20 -17.49
N GLY A 235 5.83 -2.95 -17.04
CA GLY A 235 6.78 -2.30 -16.14
C GLY A 235 6.74 -2.85 -14.72
N THR A 236 5.54 -3.13 -14.19
CA THR A 236 5.41 -3.70 -12.84
C THR A 236 5.73 -5.18 -12.80
N GLY A 237 5.55 -5.91 -13.90
CA GLY A 237 5.66 -7.36 -13.96
C GLY A 237 4.39 -8.10 -13.55
N TRP A 238 3.31 -7.41 -13.13
CA TRP A 238 2.11 -8.06 -12.61
C TRP A 238 1.38 -8.87 -13.69
N ASN A 239 1.18 -10.17 -13.49
CA ASN A 239 0.56 -11.08 -14.48
C ASN A 239 -0.98 -11.07 -14.46
N GLY A 240 -1.63 -10.26 -13.62
CA GLY A 240 -3.09 -10.23 -13.55
C GLY A 240 -3.72 -11.50 -12.97
N ARG A 241 -2.95 -12.31 -12.22
CA ARG A 241 -3.33 -13.64 -11.72
C ARG A 241 -3.71 -14.64 -12.84
N LYS A 242 -3.19 -14.44 -14.05
CA LYS A 242 -3.37 -15.35 -15.19
C LYS A 242 -2.17 -16.29 -15.28
N TYR A 243 -2.27 -17.43 -14.60
CA TYR A 243 -1.21 -18.45 -14.59
C TYR A 243 -1.40 -19.50 -15.70
N ASP A 244 -2.63 -19.69 -16.18
CA ASP A 244 -2.99 -20.76 -17.14
C ASP A 244 -3.18 -20.25 -18.58
N SER A 245 -2.68 -19.07 -18.92
CA SER A 245 -2.83 -18.58 -20.30
C SER A 245 -1.79 -19.26 -21.20
N SER A 246 -2.21 -19.92 -22.27
CA SER A 246 -1.31 -20.49 -23.29
C SER A 246 -0.61 -19.44 -24.19
N LYS A 247 -0.71 -18.15 -23.84
CA LYS A 247 -0.30 -17.03 -24.68
C LYS A 247 1.16 -16.57 -24.45
N PRO A 248 1.64 -16.39 -23.21
CA PRO A 248 3.03 -16.13 -22.92
C PRO A 248 3.84 -17.42 -22.85
N SER A 249 5.14 -17.32 -23.15
CA SER A 249 6.10 -18.38 -22.87
C SER A 249 6.50 -18.37 -21.39
N GLU A 250 6.91 -19.53 -20.87
CA GLU A 250 7.40 -19.66 -19.50
C GLU A 250 8.58 -18.71 -19.20
N PHE A 251 9.47 -18.51 -20.17
CA PHE A 251 10.55 -17.53 -20.10
C PHE A 251 10.02 -16.11 -19.86
N PHE A 252 8.99 -15.69 -20.59
CA PHE A 252 8.40 -14.37 -20.45
C PHE A 252 7.74 -14.20 -19.07
N ASP A 253 7.07 -15.23 -18.57
CA ASP A 253 6.43 -15.20 -17.25
C ASP A 253 7.46 -15.15 -16.13
N CYS A 254 8.58 -15.87 -16.24
CA CYS A 254 9.69 -15.78 -15.29
C CYS A 254 10.31 -14.38 -15.26
N CYS A 255 10.57 -13.77 -16.43
CA CYS A 255 11.07 -12.39 -16.52
C CYS A 255 10.12 -11.40 -15.82
N ARG A 256 8.81 -11.60 -15.97
CA ARG A 256 7.79 -10.77 -15.32
C ARG A 256 7.73 -10.98 -13.83
N LEU A 257 7.82 -12.23 -13.38
CA LEU A 257 7.82 -12.60 -11.97
C LEU A 257 9.01 -11.98 -11.24
N ILE A 258 10.22 -12.10 -11.81
CA ILE A 258 11.44 -11.45 -11.28
C ILE A 258 11.23 -9.94 -11.16
N ARG A 259 10.72 -9.29 -12.22
CA ARG A 259 10.46 -7.85 -12.21
C ARG A 259 9.43 -7.45 -11.15
N PHE A 260 8.35 -8.21 -11.01
CA PHE A 260 7.34 -7.98 -10.01
C PHE A 260 7.91 -8.08 -8.61
N ARG A 261 8.63 -9.17 -8.33
CA ARG A 261 9.27 -9.37 -7.03
C ARG A 261 10.29 -8.28 -6.73
N ARG A 262 11.13 -7.91 -7.70
CA ARG A 262 12.12 -6.83 -7.56
C ARG A 262 11.47 -5.52 -7.14
N ASN A 263 10.37 -5.13 -7.80
CA ASN A 263 9.65 -3.90 -7.45
C ASN A 263 9.06 -3.94 -6.04
N GLN A 264 8.61 -5.12 -5.56
CA GLN A 264 8.18 -5.28 -4.17
C GLN A 264 9.35 -5.16 -3.19
N LEU A 265 10.51 -5.76 -3.49
CA LEU A 265 11.70 -5.67 -2.62
C LEU A 265 12.22 -4.23 -2.53
N ILE A 266 12.24 -3.50 -3.65
CA ILE A 266 12.58 -2.06 -3.67
C ILE A 266 11.65 -1.27 -2.75
N LEU A 267 10.33 -1.54 -2.79
CA LEU A 267 9.38 -0.89 -1.91
C LEU A 267 9.63 -1.25 -0.44
N ARG A 268 9.84 -2.53 -0.12
CA ARG A 268 10.15 -3.01 1.24
C ARG A 268 11.38 -2.31 1.81
N ASP A 269 12.49 -2.33 1.07
CA ASP A 269 13.78 -1.81 1.54
C ASP A 269 13.71 -0.28 1.71
N ASP A 270 12.97 0.42 0.85
CA ASP A 270 12.72 1.85 1.01
C ASP A 270 11.85 2.16 2.24
N ILE A 271 10.82 1.34 2.53
CA ILE A 271 10.00 1.48 3.74
C ILE A 271 10.85 1.27 5.00
N LEU A 272 11.70 0.24 5.05
CA LEU A 272 12.59 -0.02 6.19
C LEU A 272 13.56 1.15 6.43
N ARG A 273 14.12 1.71 5.35
CA ARG A 273 14.96 2.90 5.41
C ARG A 273 14.19 4.11 5.95
N GLN A 274 12.99 4.38 5.43
CA GLN A 274 12.15 5.47 5.91
C GLN A 274 11.75 5.26 7.39
N LEU A 275 11.45 4.03 7.78
CA LEU A 275 11.11 3.67 9.16
C LEU A 275 12.27 3.97 10.12
N SER A 276 13.49 3.60 9.74
CA SER A 276 14.71 3.92 10.51
C SER A 276 14.87 5.43 10.72
N VAL A 277 14.70 6.21 9.64
CA VAL A 277 14.80 7.67 9.67
C VAL A 277 13.71 8.30 10.53
N GLU A 278 12.45 7.90 10.33
CA GLU A 278 11.30 8.48 11.03
C GLU A 278 11.29 8.09 12.52
N LEU A 279 11.62 6.84 12.88
CA LEU A 279 11.77 6.42 14.27
C LEU A 279 12.88 7.19 14.97
N SER A 280 14.07 7.28 14.35
CA SER A 280 15.17 8.07 14.89
C SER A 280 14.75 9.52 15.10
N ARG A 281 14.04 10.11 14.13
CA ARG A 281 13.61 11.51 14.18
C ARG A 281 12.63 11.79 15.32
N VAL A 282 11.60 10.96 15.50
CA VAL A 282 10.64 11.18 16.60
C VAL A 282 11.23 10.78 17.95
N GLY A 283 12.12 9.77 17.99
CA GLY A 283 12.76 9.30 19.20
C GLY A 283 13.72 10.32 19.81
N LYS A 284 14.25 11.24 18.99
CA LYS A 284 14.99 12.43 19.46
C LYS A 284 14.19 13.34 20.41
N GLY A 285 12.86 13.24 20.39
CA GLY A 285 12.00 13.90 21.38
C GLY A 285 12.12 13.33 22.80
N TYR A 286 12.64 12.11 22.94
CA TYR A 286 12.85 11.44 24.23
C TYR A 286 14.33 11.43 24.63
N LYS A 287 15.24 11.18 23.67
CA LYS A 287 16.70 11.19 23.87
C LYS A 287 17.37 11.84 22.68
N ALA A 288 18.04 12.98 22.90
CA ALA A 288 18.55 13.85 21.83
C ALA A 288 19.47 13.14 20.82
N GLU A 289 20.22 12.13 21.26
CA GLU A 289 21.15 11.36 20.43
C GLU A 289 20.57 10.05 19.90
N PHE A 290 19.28 9.78 20.12
CA PHE A 290 18.65 8.53 19.71
C PHE A 290 18.78 8.26 18.21
N SER A 291 19.17 7.04 17.88
CA SER A 291 19.25 6.53 16.51
C SER A 291 18.93 5.04 16.47
N VAL A 292 18.11 4.65 15.51
CA VAL A 292 17.81 3.26 15.20
C VAL A 292 17.91 3.04 13.69
N ALA A 293 18.57 1.95 13.31
CA ALA A 293 18.65 1.46 11.96
C ALA A 293 18.01 0.07 11.89
N ILE A 294 17.08 -0.10 10.95
CA ILE A 294 16.38 -1.36 10.69
C ILE A 294 16.74 -1.78 9.27
N SER A 295 17.42 -2.90 9.14
CA SER A 295 17.82 -3.52 7.88
C SER A 295 17.23 -4.93 7.77
N ARG A 296 17.17 -5.44 6.53
CA ARG A 296 16.87 -6.86 6.29
C ARG A 296 18.11 -7.71 6.59
N THR A 297 17.90 -8.94 7.05
CA THR A 297 18.97 -9.95 7.10
C THR A 297 19.07 -10.72 5.77
N GLU A 298 20.05 -11.63 5.68
CA GLU A 298 20.22 -12.54 4.53
C GLU A 298 19.06 -13.53 4.37
N GLN A 299 18.23 -13.72 5.40
CA GLN A 299 17.05 -14.60 5.35
C GLN A 299 15.94 -14.04 4.45
N LEU A 300 15.98 -12.73 4.20
CA LEU A 300 15.03 -12.06 3.32
C LEU A 300 15.60 -11.92 1.89
N PRO A 301 14.77 -12.12 0.85
CA PRO A 301 15.20 -11.98 -0.54
C PRO A 301 15.81 -10.61 -0.82
N SER A 302 16.78 -10.57 -1.72
CA SER A 302 17.54 -9.39 -2.11
C SER A 302 17.27 -9.01 -3.57
N VAL A 303 17.43 -7.72 -3.88
CA VAL A 303 17.31 -7.24 -5.26
C VAL A 303 18.51 -7.71 -6.09
N GLU A 304 19.67 -7.81 -5.46
CA GLU A 304 20.93 -8.23 -6.08
C GLU A 304 20.81 -9.65 -6.63
N HIS A 305 20.27 -10.58 -5.85
CA HIS A 305 20.07 -11.96 -6.31
C HIS A 305 19.00 -12.07 -7.39
N LEU A 306 17.96 -11.23 -7.36
CA LEU A 306 17.00 -11.17 -8.48
C LEU A 306 17.63 -10.67 -9.78
N ASN A 307 18.58 -9.73 -9.71
CA ASN A 307 19.31 -9.26 -10.88
C ASN A 307 20.25 -10.35 -11.43
N GLU A 308 20.88 -11.12 -10.54
CA GLU A 308 21.68 -12.30 -10.91
C GLU A 308 20.81 -13.36 -11.60
N LEU A 309 19.65 -13.71 -11.02
CA LEU A 309 18.70 -14.64 -11.62
C LEU A 309 18.18 -14.14 -12.98
N GLU A 310 17.91 -12.83 -13.13
CA GLU A 310 17.53 -12.24 -14.43
C GLU A 310 18.65 -12.42 -15.46
N ALA A 311 19.91 -12.20 -15.07
CA ALA A 311 21.06 -12.38 -15.94
C ALA A 311 21.25 -13.86 -16.34
N ARG A 312 21.25 -14.78 -15.37
CA ARG A 312 21.36 -16.23 -15.63
C ARG A 312 20.23 -16.75 -16.50
N LEU A 313 19.00 -16.27 -16.30
CA LEU A 313 17.84 -16.64 -17.12
C LEU A 313 18.05 -16.25 -18.59
N ASN A 314 18.58 -15.04 -18.84
CA ASN A 314 18.87 -14.57 -20.19
C ASN A 314 19.98 -15.38 -20.90
N HIS A 315 20.86 -16.03 -20.14
CA HIS A 315 21.89 -16.94 -20.66
C HIS A 315 21.45 -18.41 -20.65
N GLU A 316 20.19 -18.70 -20.28
CA GLU A 316 19.63 -20.06 -20.17
C GLU A 316 20.35 -20.95 -19.13
N GLU A 317 20.98 -20.33 -18.12
CA GLU A 317 21.78 -21.00 -17.07
C GLU A 317 20.97 -21.36 -15.80
N VAL A 318 19.67 -21.10 -15.81
CA VAL A 318 18.76 -21.35 -14.68
C VAL A 318 17.42 -21.86 -15.17
N GLY A 319 16.88 -22.86 -14.48
CA GLY A 319 15.55 -23.40 -14.75
C GLY A 319 14.44 -22.49 -14.23
N PHE A 320 13.27 -22.55 -14.87
CA PHE A 320 12.11 -21.76 -14.45
C PHE A 320 11.66 -22.07 -13.01
N THR A 321 11.80 -23.33 -12.57
CA THR A 321 11.49 -23.76 -11.20
C THR A 321 12.31 -23.01 -10.16
N GLU A 322 13.61 -22.81 -10.37
CA GLU A 322 14.48 -22.08 -9.43
C GLU A 322 14.00 -20.63 -9.25
N ILE A 323 13.53 -19.99 -10.32
CA ILE A 323 12.99 -18.62 -10.28
C ILE A 323 11.67 -18.58 -9.53
N ILE A 324 10.77 -19.52 -9.82
CA ILE A 324 9.46 -19.64 -9.18
C ILE A 324 9.66 -19.86 -7.67
N ASP A 325 10.53 -20.79 -7.30
CA ASP A 325 10.81 -21.15 -5.91
C ASP A 325 11.44 -19.97 -5.17
N TYR A 326 12.40 -19.25 -5.78
CA TYR A 326 12.96 -18.05 -5.16
C TYR A 326 11.92 -16.93 -4.97
N CYS A 327 11.08 -16.68 -5.98
CA CYS A 327 10.11 -15.59 -5.94
C CYS A 327 8.92 -15.88 -5.01
N PHE A 328 8.54 -17.14 -4.86
CA PHE A 328 7.42 -17.56 -4.01
C PHE A 328 7.82 -18.18 -2.67
N LYS A 329 9.10 -18.51 -2.44
CA LYS A 329 9.58 -19.29 -1.29
C LYS A 329 8.71 -20.53 -1.08
N ARG A 330 8.69 -21.42 -2.08
CA ARG A 330 8.05 -22.74 -1.96
C ARG A 330 8.92 -23.73 -1.21
#